data_AF-G3LWV8-F1
#
_entry.id   AF-G3LWV8-F1
#
_cell.length_a   1.000
_cell.length_b   1.000
_cell.length_c   1.000
_cell.angle_alpha   90.00
_cell.angle_beta   90.00
_cell.angle_gamma   90.00
#
_symmetry.space_group_name_H-M   'P 1'
#
loop_
_entity.id
_entity.type
_entity.pdbx_description
1 polymer ?
#
loop_
_entity_poly.entity_id
_entity_poly.type
_entity_poly.pdbx_seq_one_letter_code
_entity_poly.pdbx_strand_id
1 'polypeptide(L)'
;RDVKHITPGDILASISYFFNLLYKVGDTDDIDHLGNRRLRSVGELLQNQFRIGLSRMERVVRERMSIQDTNAITPQALINIRPVIASIKEFFGSSQLSQFMDQTNPLAELTHKRRLSALGPGGLTRERAGFEVRDVHYSHYGRMCPIETPEGPNIGLINSLSSFAKVNEFGFIETPYRRVDPETGLVTGHVDYLTADEEDNYVVAQANMKLSEEGEFLDEDIVARFRGENIVTNKERIDYMDVSPKQVVSAATACIPFLENDDSNRALMGAN
;
A
#
# COMPACT_ATOMS: atom_id res chain seq x y z
N ARG A 1 -2.96 20.94 11.15
CA ARG A 1 -3.14 19.72 12.00
C ARG A 1 -2.09 19.80 13.12
N ASP A 2 -2.42 20.45 14.26
CA ASP A 2 -1.43 20.79 15.31
C ASP A 2 -1.34 19.77 16.46
N VAL A 3 -2.30 18.85 16.57
CA VAL A 3 -2.33 17.84 17.64
C VAL A 3 -1.92 16.48 17.07
N LYS A 4 -0.84 15.88 17.60
CA LYS A 4 -0.31 14.54 17.22
C LYS A 4 -0.38 13.52 18.35
N HIS A 5 -1.30 13.72 19.29
CA HIS A 5 -1.54 12.84 20.44
C HIS A 5 -3.05 12.68 20.63
N ILE A 6 -3.47 11.61 21.30
CA ILE A 6 -4.89 11.36 21.59
C ILE A 6 -5.45 12.46 22.49
N THR A 7 -6.68 12.88 22.21
CA THR A 7 -7.41 13.87 23.02
C THR A 7 -8.56 13.21 23.79
N PRO A 8 -9.01 13.79 24.90
CA PRO A 8 -10.16 13.27 25.64
C PRO A 8 -11.45 13.19 24.79
N GLY A 9 -11.60 14.08 23.80
CA GLY A 9 -12.75 14.07 22.88
C GLY A 9 -12.79 12.82 22.00
N ASP A 10 -11.62 12.37 21.52
CA ASP A 10 -11.52 11.16 20.68
C ASP A 10 -12.00 9.91 21.44
N ILE A 11 -11.69 9.82 22.74
CA ILE A 11 -12.09 8.70 23.60
C ILE A 11 -13.62 8.68 23.77
N LEU A 12 -14.23 9.83 24.06
CA LEU A 12 -15.69 9.92 24.21
C LEU A 12 -16.41 9.56 22.89
N ALA A 13 -15.90 10.04 21.76
CA ALA A 13 -16.44 9.72 20.45
C ALA A 13 -16.31 8.22 20.12
N SER A 14 -15.16 7.60 20.41
CA SER A 14 -14.93 6.17 20.20
C SER A 14 -15.89 5.30 21.02
N ILE A 15 -16.10 5.61 22.31
CA ILE A 15 -17.07 4.89 23.15
C ILE A 15 -18.51 5.11 22.66
N SER A 16 -18.85 6.32 22.23
CA SER A 16 -20.17 6.60 21.63
C SER A 16 -20.39 5.79 20.35
N TYR A 17 -19.38 5.71 19.47
CA TYR A 17 -19.45 4.92 18.24
C TYR A 17 -19.61 3.43 18.56
N PHE A 18 -18.88 2.92 19.56
CA PHE A 18 -19.01 1.54 20.03
C PHE A 18 -20.43 1.22 20.52
N PHE A 19 -21.06 2.10 21.29
CA PHE A 19 -22.46 1.91 21.69
C PHE A 19 -23.42 1.99 20.50
N ASN A 20 -23.20 2.91 19.56
CA ASN A 20 -24.01 3.00 18.35
C ASN A 20 -23.94 1.72 17.49
N LEU A 21 -22.79 1.06 17.42
CA LEU A 21 -22.64 -0.24 16.77
C LEU A 21 -23.53 -1.32 17.41
N LEU A 22 -23.70 -1.32 18.74
CA LEU A 22 -24.64 -2.23 19.42
C LEU A 22 -26.09 -1.96 19.02
N TYR A 23 -26.42 -0.72 18.70
CA TYR A 23 -27.72 -0.31 18.14
C TYR A 23 -27.79 -0.44 16.61
N LYS A 24 -26.79 -1.04 15.95
CA LYS A 24 -26.67 -1.21 14.50
C LYS A 24 -26.67 0.12 13.73
N VAL A 25 -26.08 1.15 14.32
CA VAL A 25 -25.86 2.45 13.69
C VAL A 25 -24.35 2.64 13.51
N GLY A 26 -23.89 2.47 12.27
CA GLY A 26 -22.47 2.50 11.89
C GLY A 26 -22.04 1.23 11.17
N ASP A 27 -20.83 1.26 10.64
CA ASP A 27 -20.24 0.17 9.84
C ASP A 27 -19.08 -0.50 10.60
N THR A 28 -18.81 -1.76 10.25
CA THR A 28 -17.66 -2.53 10.75
C THR A 28 -16.49 -2.42 9.80
N ASP A 29 -15.29 -2.26 10.33
CA ASP A 29 -14.08 -2.15 9.53
C ASP A 29 -13.59 -3.51 9.02
N ASP A 30 -13.16 -3.53 7.76
CA ASP A 30 -12.48 -4.66 7.14
C ASP A 30 -10.95 -4.52 7.31
N ILE A 31 -10.33 -5.47 8.00
CA ILE A 31 -8.88 -5.47 8.28
C ILE A 31 -8.00 -5.75 7.06
N ASP A 32 -8.57 -6.35 6.02
CA ASP A 32 -7.87 -6.74 4.79
C ASP A 32 -7.96 -5.67 3.70
N HIS A 33 -8.92 -4.74 3.81
CA HIS A 33 -9.06 -3.62 2.90
C HIS A 33 -7.78 -2.77 2.81
N LEU A 34 -7.35 -2.44 1.58
CA LEU A 34 -6.12 -1.66 1.37
C LEU A 34 -6.19 -0.23 1.90
N GLY A 35 -7.38 0.30 2.16
CA GLY A 35 -7.55 1.55 2.90
C GLY A 35 -7.12 1.49 4.36
N ASN A 36 -7.14 0.28 4.95
CA ASN A 36 -6.69 0.03 6.32
C ASN A 36 -5.23 -0.48 6.36
N ARG A 37 -4.61 -0.69 5.20
CA ARG A 37 -3.24 -1.22 5.08
C ARG A 37 -2.32 -0.22 4.39
N ARG A 38 -1.32 0.24 5.14
CA ARG A 38 -0.36 1.25 4.70
C ARG A 38 1.03 0.66 4.52
N LEU A 39 1.72 1.08 3.46
CA LEU A 39 3.12 0.77 3.22
C LEU A 39 4.02 1.65 4.08
N ARG A 40 5.09 1.04 4.59
CA ARG A 40 6.19 1.75 5.24
C ARG A 40 7.43 1.58 4.38
N SER A 41 7.80 2.64 3.67
CA SER A 41 9.00 2.65 2.83
C SER A 41 10.27 2.78 3.67
N VAL A 42 11.42 2.56 3.03
CA VAL A 42 12.75 2.65 3.67
C VAL A 42 12.98 3.95 4.41
N GLY A 43 12.48 5.08 3.89
CA GLY A 43 12.64 6.40 4.52
C GLY A 43 12.00 6.48 5.90
N GLU A 44 10.76 6.00 6.04
CA GLU A 44 10.06 5.98 7.33
C GLU A 44 10.70 4.99 8.31
N LEU A 45 11.05 3.79 7.83
CA LEU A 45 11.71 2.78 8.66
C LEU A 45 13.05 3.30 9.20
N LEU A 46 13.85 3.94 8.35
CA LEU A 46 15.11 4.53 8.74
C LEU A 46 14.92 5.72 9.68
N GLN A 47 13.92 6.57 9.45
CA GLN A 47 13.60 7.69 10.35
C GLN A 47 13.24 7.19 11.76
N ASN A 48 12.48 6.10 11.86
CA ASN A 48 12.13 5.50 13.15
C ASN A 48 13.36 4.99 13.90
N GLN A 49 14.28 4.30 13.21
CA GLN A 49 15.54 3.86 13.81
C GLN A 49 16.43 5.03 14.19
N PHE A 50 16.50 6.06 13.34
CA PHE A 50 17.24 7.28 13.63
C PHE A 50 16.69 7.99 14.87
N ARG A 51 15.36 8.07 15.03
CA ARG A 51 14.70 8.62 16.21
C ARG A 51 15.05 7.85 17.48
N ILE A 52 15.08 6.52 17.43
CA ILE A 52 15.51 5.68 18.56
C ILE A 52 16.97 5.98 18.93
N GLY A 53 17.85 6.07 17.93
CA GLY A 53 19.25 6.45 18.13
C GLY A 53 19.43 7.82 18.78
N LEU A 54 18.67 8.82 18.33
CA LEU A 54 18.68 10.18 18.89
C LEU A 54 18.13 10.21 20.32
N SER A 55 17.06 9.47 20.63
CA SER A 55 16.52 9.41 21.99
C SER A 55 17.51 8.79 22.98
N ARG A 56 18.28 7.78 22.56
CA ARG A 56 19.39 7.24 23.36
C ARG A 56 20.49 8.28 23.57
N MET A 57 20.84 9.05 22.53
CA MET A 57 21.82 10.13 22.64
C MET A 57 21.36 11.23 23.59
N GLU A 58 20.08 11.63 23.53
CA GLU A 58 19.49 12.65 24.42
C GLU A 58 19.68 12.29 25.89
N ARG A 59 19.45 11.02 26.27
CA ARG A 59 19.68 10.54 27.64
C ARG A 59 21.13 10.72 28.07
N VAL A 60 22.08 10.31 27.23
CA VAL A 60 23.53 10.45 27.50
C VAL A 60 23.93 11.93 27.61
N VAL A 61 23.38 12.80 26.77
CA VAL A 61 23.62 14.25 26.84
C VAL A 61 23.11 14.81 28.17
N ARG A 62 21.90 14.42 28.60
CA ARG A 62 21.31 14.86 29.87
C ARG A 62 22.12 14.39 31.08
N GLU A 63 22.62 13.15 31.06
CA GLU A 63 23.50 12.60 32.10
C GLU A 63 24.86 13.31 32.14
N ARG A 64 25.46 13.63 30.98
CA ARG A 64 26.74 14.36 30.95
C ARG A 64 26.59 15.81 31.41
N MET A 65 25.45 16.42 31.10
CA MET A 65 25.13 17.79 31.51
C MET A 65 25.01 17.93 33.03
N SER A 66 24.59 16.89 33.76
CA SER A 66 24.51 16.94 35.22
C SER A 66 25.86 16.73 35.93
N ILE A 67 26.85 16.14 35.24
CA ILE A 67 28.16 15.80 35.83
C ILE A 67 29.23 16.86 35.51
N GLN A 68 29.14 17.55 34.36
CA GLN A 68 30.18 18.47 33.90
C GLN A 68 30.02 19.90 34.46
N ASP A 69 31.17 20.55 34.73
CA ASP A 69 31.23 21.94 35.20
C ASP A 69 30.81 22.94 34.11
N THR A 70 29.91 23.86 34.48
CA THR A 70 29.21 24.79 33.58
C THR A 70 30.13 25.70 32.76
N ASN A 71 31.33 25.98 33.27
CA ASN A 71 32.26 26.96 32.66
C ASN A 71 33.12 26.38 31.54
N ALA A 72 33.18 25.05 31.37
CA ALA A 72 34.01 24.38 30.36
C ALA A 72 33.22 23.52 29.36
N ILE A 73 31.88 23.62 29.37
CA ILE A 73 31.02 22.77 28.54
C ILE A 73 31.06 23.23 27.08
N THR A 74 31.44 22.31 26.18
CA THR A 74 31.27 22.49 24.74
C THR A 74 30.24 21.48 24.22
N PRO A 75 29.42 21.81 23.19
CA PRO A 75 28.45 20.88 22.63
C PRO A 75 29.08 19.57 22.13
N GLN A 76 30.30 19.63 21.60
CA GLN A 76 31.04 18.45 21.15
C GLN A 76 31.38 17.49 22.29
N ALA A 77 31.63 17.98 23.50
CA ALA A 77 31.92 17.13 24.67
C ALA A 77 30.67 16.37 25.15
N LEU A 78 29.48 16.94 24.95
CA LEU A 78 28.21 16.33 25.34
C LEU A 78 27.72 15.31 24.32
N ILE A 79 27.93 15.56 23.03
CA ILE A 79 27.40 14.74 21.94
C ILE A 79 28.20 13.44 21.81
N ASN A 80 27.51 12.30 21.94
CA ASN A 80 28.04 10.98 21.61
C ASN A 80 27.26 10.37 20.45
N ILE A 81 27.89 10.26 19.28
CA ILE A 81 27.25 9.75 18.05
C ILE A 81 27.19 8.22 17.96
N ARG A 82 27.90 7.48 18.83
CA ARG A 82 27.97 6.01 18.77
C ARG A 82 26.59 5.33 18.79
N PRO A 83 25.60 5.73 19.63
CA PRO A 83 24.28 5.10 19.66
C PRO A 83 23.51 5.26 18.34
N VAL A 84 23.66 6.39 17.64
CA VAL A 84 23.03 6.62 16.34
C VAL A 84 23.63 5.74 15.27
N ILE A 85 24.97 5.69 15.19
CA ILE A 85 25.67 4.84 14.21
C ILE A 85 25.32 3.36 14.43
N ALA A 86 25.29 2.92 15.69
CA ALA A 86 24.93 1.56 16.05
C ALA A 86 23.51 1.20 15.59
N SER A 87 22.52 2.07 15.84
CA SER A 87 21.13 1.82 15.44
C SER A 87 20.95 1.73 13.92
N ILE A 88 21.66 2.58 13.15
CA ILE A 88 21.62 2.52 11.68
C ILE A 88 22.30 1.25 11.16
N LYS A 89 23.46 0.89 11.72
CA LYS A 89 24.17 -0.34 11.32
C LYS A 89 23.38 -1.59 11.64
N GLU A 90 22.72 -1.64 12.80
CA GLU A 90 21.84 -2.74 13.19
C GLU A 90 20.66 -2.86 12.21
N PHE A 91 20.03 -1.73 11.84
CA PHE A 91 18.95 -1.75 10.86
C PHE A 91 19.38 -2.34 9.51
N PHE A 92 20.47 -1.87 8.91
CA PHE A 92 20.90 -2.41 7.61
C PHE A 92 21.55 -3.79 7.69
N GLY A 93 22.16 -4.13 8.82
CA GLY A 93 22.91 -5.38 9.00
C GLY A 93 22.05 -6.58 9.42
N SER A 94 20.98 -6.37 10.19
CA SER A 94 20.18 -7.47 10.77
C SER A 94 18.67 -7.37 10.56
N SER A 95 18.16 -6.32 9.93
CA SER A 95 16.72 -6.24 9.63
C SER A 95 16.32 -7.29 8.60
N GLN A 96 15.20 -7.99 8.86
CA GLN A 96 14.59 -8.93 7.91
C GLN A 96 14.16 -8.27 6.59
N LEU A 97 13.92 -6.96 6.61
CA LEU A 97 13.56 -6.17 5.43
C LEU A 97 14.79 -5.65 4.68
N SER A 98 15.99 -5.77 5.25
CA SER A 98 17.27 -5.45 4.59
C SER A 98 17.84 -6.74 4.01
N GLN A 99 17.48 -7.04 2.76
CA GLN A 99 17.81 -8.30 2.10
C GLN A 99 18.93 -8.10 1.08
N PHE A 100 19.67 -9.17 0.80
CA PHE A 100 20.57 -9.19 -0.35
C PHE A 100 19.74 -9.11 -1.63
N MET A 101 20.08 -8.17 -2.49
CA MET A 101 19.38 -7.95 -3.75
C MET A 101 19.52 -9.18 -4.66
N ASP A 102 18.43 -9.53 -5.34
CA ASP A 102 18.47 -10.56 -6.37
C ASP A 102 18.89 -9.88 -7.68
N GLN A 103 20.03 -10.30 -8.20
CA GLN A 103 20.69 -9.70 -9.36
C GLN A 103 20.95 -10.74 -10.45
N THR A 104 20.14 -11.81 -10.47
CA THR A 104 20.26 -12.87 -11.49
C THR A 104 19.99 -12.32 -12.90
N ASN A 105 19.01 -11.42 -13.03
CA ASN A 105 18.70 -10.72 -14.27
C ASN A 105 18.00 -9.37 -13.95
N PRO A 106 17.84 -8.45 -14.93
CA PRO A 106 17.21 -7.15 -14.69
C PRO A 106 15.77 -7.21 -14.19
N LEU A 107 15.02 -8.26 -14.57
CA LEU A 107 13.63 -8.44 -14.13
C LEU A 107 13.58 -8.82 -12.65
N ALA A 108 14.44 -9.74 -12.20
CA ALA A 108 14.56 -10.12 -10.80
C ALA A 108 14.92 -8.91 -9.92
N GLU A 109 15.84 -8.06 -10.38
CA GLU A 109 16.20 -6.83 -9.67
C GLU A 109 15.00 -5.86 -9.56
N LEU A 110 14.26 -5.68 -10.67
CA LEU A 110 13.09 -4.80 -10.71
C LEU A 110 11.97 -5.32 -9.80
N THR A 111 11.65 -6.61 -9.89
CA THR A 111 10.65 -7.27 -9.05
C THR A 111 11.02 -7.19 -7.58
N HIS A 112 12.28 -7.47 -7.21
CA HIS A 112 12.71 -7.41 -5.82
C HIS A 112 12.57 -5.99 -5.26
N LYS A 113 12.92 -4.95 -6.03
CA LYS A 113 12.75 -3.55 -5.62
C LYS A 113 11.29 -3.11 -5.48
N ARG A 114 10.35 -3.79 -6.16
CA ARG A 114 8.90 -3.51 -6.14
C ARG A 114 8.09 -4.47 -5.26
N ARG A 115 8.77 -5.31 -4.47
CA ARG A 115 8.16 -6.30 -3.60
C ARG A 115 7.66 -5.68 -2.31
N LEU A 116 6.49 -6.13 -1.88
CA LEU A 116 5.82 -5.77 -0.64
C LEU A 116 5.85 -6.97 0.31
N SER A 117 6.20 -6.74 1.58
CA SER A 117 6.26 -7.78 2.61
C SER A 117 5.36 -7.40 3.78
N ALA A 118 4.43 -8.29 4.12
CA ALA A 118 3.64 -8.21 5.36
C ALA A 118 4.43 -8.71 6.59
N LEU A 119 5.59 -9.35 6.36
CA LEU A 119 6.50 -9.83 7.39
C LEU A 119 7.47 -8.72 7.83
N GLY A 120 7.87 -8.74 9.10
CA GLY A 120 8.91 -7.87 9.65
C GLY A 120 8.52 -7.23 10.99
N PRO A 121 9.34 -6.28 11.50
CA PRO A 121 9.07 -5.61 12.76
C PRO A 121 7.72 -4.85 12.74
N GLY A 122 6.78 -5.28 13.59
CA GLY A 122 5.42 -4.73 13.64
C GLY A 122 4.46 -5.25 12.56
N GLY A 123 4.90 -6.22 11.74
CA GLY A 123 4.07 -6.95 10.81
C GLY A 123 3.64 -8.32 11.35
N LEU A 124 3.24 -9.20 10.44
CA LEU A 124 2.80 -10.56 10.76
C LEU A 124 3.98 -11.52 10.88
N THR A 125 3.74 -12.62 11.60
CA THR A 125 4.62 -13.79 11.57
C THR A 125 3.94 -14.91 10.78
N ARG A 126 4.75 -15.81 10.19
CA ARG A 126 4.23 -16.91 9.36
C ARG A 126 3.19 -17.78 10.08
N GLU A 127 3.38 -17.98 11.38
CA GLU A 127 2.49 -18.80 12.23
C GLU A 127 1.19 -18.08 12.61
N ARG A 128 1.20 -16.75 12.70
CA ARG A 128 0.02 -15.94 13.03
C ARG A 128 -0.79 -15.54 11.80
N ALA A 129 -0.20 -15.64 10.62
CA ALA A 129 -0.88 -15.34 9.37
C ALA A 129 -1.87 -16.45 9.00
N GLY A 130 -3.15 -16.21 9.30
CA GLY A 130 -4.27 -17.05 8.90
C GLY A 130 -4.51 -17.04 7.38
N PHE A 131 -5.57 -17.74 6.97
CA PHE A 131 -5.97 -17.84 5.57
C PHE A 131 -6.45 -16.49 5.00
N GLU A 132 -7.28 -15.75 5.76
CA GLU A 132 -7.90 -14.48 5.33
C GLU A 132 -6.86 -13.46 4.84
N VAL A 133 -5.77 -13.29 5.58
CA VAL A 133 -4.72 -12.31 5.24
C VAL A 133 -3.90 -12.73 4.01
N ARG A 134 -3.91 -14.01 3.64
CA ARG A 134 -3.19 -14.54 2.47
C ARG A 134 -4.05 -14.54 1.21
N ASP A 135 -5.36 -14.38 1.36
CA ASP A 135 -6.30 -14.42 0.25
C ASP A 135 -6.25 -13.11 -0.56
N VAL A 136 -6.79 -13.17 -1.78
CA VAL A 136 -6.85 -12.01 -2.67
C VAL A 136 -8.08 -11.19 -2.34
N HIS A 137 -7.86 -9.98 -1.84
CA HIS A 137 -8.93 -9.02 -1.57
C HIS A 137 -9.33 -8.23 -2.83
N TYR A 138 -10.60 -7.83 -2.96
CA TYR A 138 -11.06 -7.08 -4.15
C TYR A 138 -10.34 -5.74 -4.31
N SER A 139 -9.98 -5.09 -3.20
CA SER A 139 -9.24 -3.81 -3.21
C SER A 139 -7.82 -3.92 -3.79
N HIS A 140 -7.29 -5.14 -3.96
CA HIS A 140 -5.98 -5.36 -4.59
C HIS A 140 -5.96 -4.95 -6.07
N TYR A 141 -7.12 -4.85 -6.72
CA TYR A 141 -7.25 -4.53 -8.14
C TYR A 141 -6.44 -3.27 -8.49
N GLY A 142 -5.51 -3.40 -9.44
CA GLY A 142 -4.67 -2.31 -9.91
C GLY A 142 -3.61 -1.81 -8.92
N ARG A 143 -3.51 -2.39 -7.70
CA ARG A 143 -2.61 -1.95 -6.62
C ARG A 143 -1.56 -3.01 -6.30
N MET A 144 -1.98 -4.25 -6.08
CA MET A 144 -1.10 -5.39 -5.86
C MET A 144 -1.39 -6.48 -6.89
N CYS A 145 -0.35 -7.12 -7.41
CA CYS A 145 -0.51 -8.18 -8.39
C CYS A 145 -1.14 -9.41 -7.71
N PRO A 146 -2.27 -9.94 -8.22
CA PRO A 146 -2.90 -11.13 -7.65
C PRO A 146 -2.18 -12.44 -8.04
N ILE A 147 -1.27 -12.40 -9.03
CA ILE A 147 -0.61 -13.59 -9.58
C ILE A 147 0.80 -13.77 -9.01
N GLU A 148 1.57 -12.69 -8.89
CA GLU A 148 2.98 -12.76 -8.50
C GLU A 148 3.15 -12.78 -6.97
N THR A 149 3.14 -14.00 -6.42
CA THR A 149 3.47 -14.32 -5.04
C THR A 149 4.37 -15.56 -5.01
N PRO A 150 5.33 -15.67 -4.07
CA PRO A 150 6.13 -16.87 -3.95
C PRO A 150 5.27 -18.05 -3.49
N GLU A 151 5.63 -19.24 -3.99
CA GLU A 151 5.02 -20.49 -3.55
C GLU A 151 5.48 -20.90 -2.13
N GLY A 152 4.70 -21.77 -1.50
CA GLY A 152 5.04 -22.34 -0.20
C GLY A 152 4.66 -21.44 0.99
N PRO A 153 5.47 -21.40 2.07
CA PRO A 153 5.03 -20.84 3.35
C PRO A 153 4.80 -19.32 3.34
N ASN A 154 5.33 -18.61 2.34
CA ASN A 154 5.22 -17.16 2.20
C ASN A 154 4.08 -16.72 1.26
N ILE A 155 3.28 -17.65 0.72
CA ILE A 155 2.17 -17.33 -0.17
C ILE A 155 1.23 -16.30 0.44
N GLY A 156 0.90 -15.24 -0.31
CA GLY A 156 0.04 -14.13 0.09
C GLY A 156 0.66 -13.13 1.06
N LEU A 157 1.83 -13.43 1.64
CA LEU A 157 2.53 -12.55 2.59
C LEU A 157 3.59 -11.67 1.92
N ILE A 158 3.99 -12.06 0.71
CA ILE A 158 4.92 -11.34 -0.14
C ILE A 158 4.22 -11.16 -1.48
N ASN A 159 3.91 -9.92 -1.82
CA ASN A 159 3.23 -9.58 -3.07
C ASN A 159 4.06 -8.57 -3.85
N SER A 160 3.80 -8.44 -5.15
CA SER A 160 4.42 -7.42 -5.99
C SER A 160 3.47 -6.26 -6.27
N LEU A 161 4.03 -5.05 -6.35
CA LEU A 161 3.27 -3.87 -6.76
C LEU A 161 2.83 -3.97 -8.23
N SER A 162 1.57 -3.66 -8.52
CA SER A 162 1.04 -3.66 -9.90
C SER A 162 1.73 -2.63 -10.79
N SER A 163 1.52 -2.73 -12.11
CA SER A 163 2.28 -1.98 -13.13
C SER A 163 2.19 -0.46 -12.98
N PHE A 164 0.97 0.08 -12.80
CA PHE A 164 0.75 1.54 -12.71
C PHE A 164 0.53 2.07 -11.30
N ALA A 165 0.56 1.19 -10.30
CA ALA A 165 0.30 1.56 -8.93
C ALA A 165 1.38 2.50 -8.38
N LYS A 166 0.95 3.47 -7.58
CA LYS A 166 1.82 4.44 -6.89
C LYS A 166 1.54 4.42 -5.40
N VAL A 167 2.49 4.89 -4.61
CA VAL A 167 2.32 5.07 -3.17
C VAL A 167 2.22 6.57 -2.90
N ASN A 168 1.17 6.98 -2.21
CA ASN A 168 0.94 8.38 -1.89
C ASN A 168 1.75 8.85 -0.67
N GLU A 169 1.65 10.13 -0.32
CA GLU A 169 2.40 10.72 0.79
C GLU A 169 2.07 10.08 2.16
N PHE A 170 0.87 9.52 2.30
CA PHE A 170 0.43 8.83 3.52
C PHE A 170 0.82 7.35 3.56
N GLY A 171 1.31 6.80 2.44
CA GLY A 171 1.71 5.40 2.32
C GLY A 171 0.61 4.45 1.84
N PHE A 172 -0.51 4.95 1.33
CA PHE A 172 -1.54 4.13 0.69
C PHE A 172 -1.23 3.92 -0.79
N ILE A 173 -1.67 2.78 -1.34
CA ILE A 173 -1.48 2.47 -2.75
C ILE A 173 -2.64 3.06 -3.55
N GLU A 174 -2.29 3.80 -4.58
CA GLU A 174 -3.23 4.41 -5.53
C GLU A 174 -3.05 3.80 -6.91
N THR A 175 -4.14 3.74 -7.67
CA THR A 175 -4.14 3.26 -9.04
C THR A 175 -4.81 4.29 -9.95
N PRO A 176 -4.35 4.44 -11.21
CA PRO A 176 -4.89 5.47 -12.08
C PRO A 176 -6.21 5.03 -12.74
N TYR A 177 -7.16 5.96 -12.81
CA TYR A 177 -8.42 5.82 -13.52
C TYR A 177 -8.69 7.02 -14.42
N ARG A 178 -9.31 6.79 -15.57
CA ARG A 178 -9.81 7.84 -16.45
C ARG A 178 -11.14 8.34 -15.92
N ARG A 179 -11.27 9.65 -15.76
CA ARG A 179 -12.51 10.26 -15.27
C ARG A 179 -13.57 10.33 -16.37
N VAL A 180 -14.78 9.87 -16.07
CA VAL A 180 -15.96 10.15 -16.89
C VAL A 180 -16.52 11.50 -16.45
N ASP A 181 -16.77 12.38 -17.41
CA ASP A 181 -17.34 13.69 -17.11
C ASP A 181 -18.82 13.53 -16.70
N PRO A 182 -19.23 13.95 -15.50
CA PRO A 182 -20.62 13.81 -15.04
C PRO A 182 -21.64 14.57 -15.88
N GLU A 183 -21.23 15.66 -16.55
CA GLU A 183 -22.15 16.48 -17.34
C GLU A 183 -22.38 15.92 -18.74
N THR A 184 -21.32 15.38 -19.36
CA THR A 184 -21.35 14.91 -20.75
C THR A 184 -21.43 13.40 -20.89
N GLY A 185 -21.09 12.63 -19.85
CA GLY A 185 -20.99 11.18 -19.89
C GLY A 185 -19.82 10.65 -20.73
N LEU A 186 -18.90 11.53 -21.14
CA LEU A 186 -17.77 11.19 -22.00
C LEU A 186 -16.53 10.84 -21.17
N VAL A 187 -15.79 9.83 -21.61
CA VAL A 187 -14.53 9.43 -20.96
C VAL A 187 -13.43 10.42 -21.31
N THR A 188 -12.99 11.20 -20.33
CA THR A 188 -11.99 12.23 -20.53
C THR A 188 -10.57 11.65 -20.66
N GLY A 189 -9.62 12.50 -21.07
CA GLY A 189 -8.19 12.21 -21.01
C GLY A 189 -7.56 12.48 -19.64
N HIS A 190 -8.34 12.94 -18.66
CA HIS A 190 -7.85 13.22 -17.31
C HIS A 190 -7.74 11.93 -16.51
N VAL A 191 -6.60 11.73 -15.87
CA VAL A 191 -6.30 10.52 -15.09
C VAL A 191 -6.13 10.90 -13.63
N ASP A 192 -7.04 10.41 -12.80
CA ASP A 192 -6.99 10.57 -11.36
C ASP A 192 -6.40 9.32 -10.72
N TYR A 193 -5.57 9.51 -9.70
CA TYR A 193 -5.06 8.41 -8.87
C TYR A 193 -5.96 8.27 -7.66
N LEU A 194 -6.62 7.11 -7.53
CA LEU A 194 -7.56 6.86 -6.44
C LEU A 194 -7.00 5.83 -5.45
N THR A 195 -7.13 6.12 -4.17
CA THR A 195 -6.91 5.16 -3.09
C THR A 195 -8.05 4.13 -3.04
N ALA A 196 -7.88 3.05 -2.28
CA ALA A 196 -8.91 2.01 -2.16
C ALA A 196 -10.21 2.57 -1.54
N ASP A 197 -10.10 3.43 -0.53
CA ASP A 197 -11.27 4.03 0.14
C ASP A 197 -12.02 5.01 -0.77
N GLU A 198 -11.30 5.71 -1.65
CA GLU A 198 -11.93 6.61 -2.61
C GLU A 198 -12.65 5.82 -3.71
N GLU A 199 -12.04 4.75 -4.22
CA GLU A 199 -12.62 3.88 -5.26
C GLU A 199 -13.97 3.28 -4.84
N ASP A 200 -14.14 2.92 -3.56
CA ASP A 200 -15.38 2.32 -3.03
C ASP A 200 -16.64 3.22 -3.14
N ASN A 201 -16.45 4.49 -3.48
CA ASN A 201 -17.54 5.43 -3.70
C ASN A 201 -17.95 5.58 -5.17
N TYR A 202 -17.21 4.97 -6.10
CA TYR A 202 -17.38 5.16 -7.54
C TYR A 202 -17.66 3.86 -8.26
N VAL A 203 -18.38 3.95 -9.39
CA VAL A 203 -18.60 2.83 -10.30
C VAL A 203 -17.55 2.88 -11.40
N VAL A 204 -16.72 1.82 -11.49
CA VAL A 204 -15.58 1.78 -12.40
C VAL A 204 -15.82 0.81 -13.55
N ALA A 205 -15.78 1.32 -14.79
CA ALA A 205 -15.88 0.51 -16.01
C ALA A 205 -14.54 -0.14 -16.39
N GLN A 206 -14.62 -1.29 -17.08
CA GLN A 206 -13.43 -2.03 -17.54
C GLN A 206 -12.71 -1.33 -18.70
N ALA A 207 -11.39 -1.57 -18.82
CA ALA A 207 -10.54 -0.96 -19.85
C ALA A 207 -10.84 -1.42 -21.28
N ASN A 208 -11.53 -2.56 -21.44
CA ASN A 208 -11.84 -3.19 -22.72
C ASN A 208 -13.15 -2.69 -23.36
N MET A 209 -13.86 -1.75 -22.70
CA MET A 209 -15.11 -1.23 -23.24
C MET A 209 -14.87 -0.44 -24.53
N LYS A 210 -15.80 -0.60 -25.48
CA LYS A 210 -15.72 0.08 -26.78
C LYS A 210 -16.16 1.53 -26.64
N LEU A 211 -15.28 2.44 -27.02
CA LEU A 211 -15.52 3.88 -27.03
C LEU A 211 -15.60 4.41 -28.47
N SER A 212 -16.39 5.47 -28.68
CA SER A 212 -16.36 6.28 -29.89
C SER A 212 -15.08 7.14 -29.94
N GLU A 213 -14.79 7.77 -31.09
CA GLU A 213 -13.63 8.69 -31.21
C GLU A 213 -13.72 9.88 -30.24
N GLU A 214 -14.94 10.26 -29.84
CA GLU A 214 -15.22 11.35 -28.91
C GLU A 214 -15.21 10.88 -27.44
N GLY A 215 -15.01 9.58 -27.18
CA GLY A 215 -14.95 9.01 -25.83
C GLY A 215 -16.31 8.60 -25.25
N GLU A 216 -17.34 8.46 -26.07
CA GLU A 216 -18.65 7.95 -25.64
C GLU A 216 -18.64 6.41 -25.59
N PHE A 217 -19.33 5.81 -24.63
CA PHE A 217 -19.58 4.38 -24.62
C PHE A 217 -20.52 3.97 -25.76
N LEU A 218 -20.09 3.01 -26.59
CA LEU A 218 -20.89 2.51 -27.73
C LEU A 218 -21.99 1.53 -27.30
N ASP A 219 -21.78 0.82 -26.20
CA ASP A 219 -22.73 -0.14 -25.64
C ASP A 219 -23.54 0.54 -24.50
N GLU A 220 -24.85 0.26 -24.41
CA GLU A 220 -25.69 0.81 -23.33
C GLU A 220 -25.49 0.09 -22.00
N ASP A 221 -25.29 -1.23 -22.06
CA ASP A 221 -25.02 -2.09 -20.90
C ASP A 221 -23.51 -2.24 -20.71
N ILE A 222 -23.00 -1.64 -19.64
CA ILE A 222 -21.57 -1.62 -19.32
C ILE A 222 -21.30 -2.53 -18.14
N VAL A 223 -20.31 -3.41 -18.30
CA VAL A 223 -19.76 -4.19 -17.20
C VAL A 223 -18.86 -3.30 -16.36
N ALA A 224 -19.22 -3.11 -15.10
CA ALA A 224 -18.53 -2.26 -14.16
C ALA A 224 -18.35 -2.94 -12.80
N ARG A 225 -17.59 -2.29 -11.93
CA ARG A 225 -17.31 -2.74 -10.56
C ARG A 225 -17.78 -1.69 -9.57
N PHE A 226 -18.43 -2.14 -8.50
CA PHE A 226 -18.79 -1.30 -7.36
C PHE A 226 -18.62 -2.09 -6.07
N ARG A 227 -17.75 -1.63 -5.16
CA ARG A 227 -17.47 -2.26 -3.85
C ARG A 227 -17.18 -3.77 -3.93
N GLY A 228 -16.36 -4.15 -4.91
CA GLY A 228 -15.97 -5.55 -5.15
C GLY A 228 -16.98 -6.39 -5.94
N GLU A 229 -18.20 -5.92 -6.16
CA GLU A 229 -19.19 -6.61 -6.98
C GLU A 229 -19.05 -6.21 -8.46
N ASN A 230 -19.05 -7.20 -9.35
CA ASN A 230 -19.15 -6.96 -10.79
C ASN A 230 -20.63 -6.81 -11.16
N ILE A 231 -21.01 -5.63 -11.63
CA ILE A 231 -22.38 -5.27 -11.99
C ILE A 231 -22.47 -4.94 -13.48
N VAL A 232 -23.66 -5.09 -14.05
CA VAL A 232 -23.99 -4.50 -15.35
C VAL A 232 -24.86 -3.28 -15.10
N THR A 233 -24.45 -2.14 -15.63
CA THR A 233 -25.14 -0.88 -15.40
C THR A 233 -25.13 0.01 -16.64
N ASN A 234 -25.98 1.02 -16.65
CA ASN A 234 -26.06 1.96 -17.77
C ASN A 234 -24.85 2.91 -17.76
N LYS A 235 -24.42 3.35 -18.95
CA LYS A 235 -23.37 4.37 -19.15
C LYS A 235 -23.50 5.62 -18.28
N GLU A 236 -24.71 6.05 -17.95
CA GLU A 236 -24.95 7.23 -17.10
C GLU A 236 -24.51 7.05 -15.64
N ARG A 237 -24.33 5.81 -15.18
CA ARG A 237 -23.95 5.50 -13.79
C ARG A 237 -22.45 5.25 -13.63
N ILE A 238 -21.65 5.40 -14.69
CA ILE A 238 -20.20 5.18 -14.66
C ILE A 238 -19.49 6.49 -14.29
N ASP A 239 -18.67 6.45 -13.24
CA ASP A 239 -17.88 7.60 -12.79
C ASP A 239 -16.45 7.57 -13.34
N TYR A 240 -15.87 6.37 -13.43
CA TYR A 240 -14.48 6.16 -13.80
C TYR A 240 -14.30 4.96 -14.73
N MET A 241 -13.17 4.90 -15.44
CA MET A 241 -12.81 3.79 -16.32
C MET A 241 -11.34 3.41 -16.10
N ASP A 242 -11.04 2.11 -16.14
CA ASP A 242 -9.67 1.59 -16.12
C ASP A 242 -8.82 2.19 -17.27
N VAL A 243 -7.53 2.46 -17.03
CA VAL A 243 -6.63 3.02 -18.04
C VAL A 243 -6.15 1.95 -19.03
N SER A 244 -5.83 0.76 -18.52
CA SER A 244 -5.31 -0.33 -19.34
C SER A 244 -5.50 -1.68 -18.65
N PRO A 245 -5.77 -2.78 -19.40
CA PRO A 245 -5.86 -4.12 -18.82
C PRO A 245 -4.58 -4.55 -18.07
N LYS A 246 -3.41 -4.05 -18.51
CA LYS A 246 -2.12 -4.32 -17.86
C LYS A 246 -1.97 -3.70 -16.47
N GLN A 247 -2.88 -2.81 -16.06
CA GLN A 247 -2.80 -2.15 -14.76
C GLN A 247 -2.98 -3.11 -13.58
N VAL A 248 -3.68 -4.23 -13.81
CA VAL A 248 -4.01 -5.22 -12.78
C VAL A 248 -2.78 -6.01 -12.33
N VAL A 249 -1.90 -6.35 -13.27
CA VAL A 249 -0.77 -7.26 -13.06
C VAL A 249 0.54 -6.51 -12.82
N SER A 250 1.54 -7.21 -12.27
CA SER A 250 2.89 -6.67 -12.08
C SER A 250 3.67 -6.57 -13.40
N ALA A 251 4.83 -5.91 -13.33
CA ALA A 251 5.72 -5.79 -14.48
C ALA A 251 6.23 -7.15 -14.99
N ALA A 252 6.50 -8.11 -14.09
CA ALA A 252 6.96 -9.45 -14.47
C ALA A 252 5.85 -10.26 -15.13
N THR A 253 4.66 -10.30 -14.51
CA THR A 253 3.51 -11.00 -15.09
C THR A 253 3.07 -10.39 -16.42
N ALA A 254 3.20 -9.06 -16.60
CA ALA A 254 2.89 -8.38 -17.85
C ALA A 254 3.83 -8.74 -19.02
N CYS A 255 4.96 -9.42 -18.76
CA CYS A 255 5.86 -9.93 -19.78
C CYS A 255 5.43 -11.29 -20.36
N ILE A 256 4.41 -11.94 -19.79
CA ILE A 256 3.88 -13.22 -20.29
C ILE A 256 2.92 -12.93 -21.46
N PRO A 257 3.21 -13.41 -22.68
CA PRO A 257 2.27 -13.31 -23.79
C PRO A 257 1.10 -14.28 -23.60
N PHE A 258 -0.09 -13.91 -24.09
CA PHE A 258 -1.29 -14.76 -24.04
C PHE A 258 -1.72 -15.19 -22.62
N LEU A 259 -1.43 -14.36 -21.61
CA LEU A 259 -1.78 -14.59 -20.20
C LEU A 259 -3.26 -14.91 -20.01
N GLU A 260 -4.13 -14.34 -20.84
CA GLU A 260 -5.57 -14.58 -20.85
C GLU A 260 -5.98 -16.03 -21.17
N ASN A 261 -5.08 -16.83 -21.75
CA ASN A 261 -5.31 -18.23 -22.11
C ASN A 261 -4.68 -19.22 -21.11
N ASP A 262 -3.94 -18.71 -20.12
CA ASP A 262 -3.21 -19.53 -19.16
C ASP A 262 -3.97 -19.66 -17.83
N ASP A 263 -3.80 -20.80 -17.16
CA ASP A 263 -4.29 -20.98 -15.81
C ASP A 263 -3.51 -20.11 -14.81
N SER A 264 -4.22 -19.54 -13.83
CA SER A 264 -3.63 -18.66 -12.81
C SER A 264 -2.44 -19.29 -12.06
N ASN A 265 -2.47 -20.60 -11.77
CA ASN A 265 -1.35 -21.26 -11.09
C ASN A 265 -0.12 -21.38 -12.00
N ARG A 266 -0.33 -21.58 -13.31
CA ARG A 266 0.76 -21.64 -14.29
C ARG A 266 1.34 -20.27 -14.57
N ALA A 267 0.49 -19.24 -14.62
CA ALA A 267 0.93 -17.86 -14.70
C ALA A 267 1.78 -17.45 -13.49
N LEU A 268 1.41 -17.89 -12.28
CA LEU A 268 2.19 -17.69 -11.06
C LEU A 268 3.57 -18.36 -11.16
N MET A 269 3.61 -19.63 -11.56
CA MET A 269 4.87 -20.36 -11.78
C MET A 269 5.73 -19.74 -12.88
N GLY A 270 5.12 -19.17 -13.92
CA GLY A 270 5.83 -18.52 -15.02
C GLY A 270 6.35 -17.12 -14.69
N ALA A 271 5.74 -16.43 -13.72
CA ALA A 271 6.17 -15.11 -13.25
C ALA A 271 7.30 -15.19 -12.21
N ASN A 272 7.36 -16.27 -11.43
CA ASN A 272 8.41 -16.54 -10.44
C ASN A 272 9.71 -17.05 -11.08
#